data_AF-A0A0N0AQL0-F1
#
_entry.id   AF-A0A0N0AQL0-F1
#
_cell.length_a   1.000
_cell.length_b   1.000
_cell.length_c   1.000
_cell.angle_alpha   90.00
_cell.angle_beta   90.00
_cell.angle_gamma   90.00
#
_symmetry.space_group_name_H-M   'P 1'
#
loop_
_entity.id
_entity.type
_entity.pdbx_description
1 polymer ?
#
loop_
_entity_poly.entity_id
_entity_poly.type
_entity_poly.pdbx_seq_one_letter_code
_entity_poly.pdbx_strand_id
1 'polypeptide(L)'
;MLLVSRAWDRPSDDVELLHCFQVLDRPELPAWVLTVGANLEPGELEDLSVRLNEGSAGLVRLGDDLFGWRPEPQSLPEPWGARARLVTRRIGEGLLTTLDTACGLLGHPVRGFDYRVDTPVPAPVRFSEPSQATAWLRRHLPVSLATVRAGGRAGLRSLATVLTARLWVCAPTDVSRQWAVDLAEAGTQAAVDDRRPRDLAGLLRLSARWFAAAGDFPTAEAHGVREWVLWKELDDATGMIDTLWRRAHVYRAAGRGNRELDCYQRLLSLYRQSDDRFGLAHTQVARGVALAGVGRARDAAEQLREAARAVGELDSPGAASPGELASVLETLGRALWNLGVFGAARRQFSAALRQLVDVDEQAAQRIRVLLAHPEGHSLPGR
;
A
#
# COMPACT_ATOMS: atom_id res chain seq x y z
N MET A 1 -30.92 35.15 23.57
CA MET A 1 -31.89 35.18 22.46
C MET A 1 -31.12 35.18 21.15
N LEU A 2 -30.93 34.01 20.56
CA LEU A 2 -30.63 33.73 19.14
C LEU A 2 -30.68 32.20 18.98
N LEU A 3 -31.86 31.63 19.23
CA LEU A 3 -32.26 30.33 18.72
C LEU A 3 -32.55 30.54 17.23
N VAL A 4 -31.54 30.36 16.39
CA VAL A 4 -31.77 30.27 14.95
C VAL A 4 -32.31 28.87 14.66
N SER A 5 -33.54 28.85 14.19
CA SER A 5 -34.35 27.69 13.84
C SER A 5 -33.62 26.71 12.91
N ARG A 6 -33.28 25.52 13.43
CA ARG A 6 -32.83 24.33 12.68
C ARG A 6 -34.02 23.42 12.29
N ALA A 7 -35.03 23.98 11.63
CA ALA A 7 -36.11 23.25 10.97
C ALA A 7 -36.36 24.02 9.67
N TRP A 8 -36.44 23.47 8.47
CA TRP A 8 -37.31 22.41 7.99
C TRP A 8 -36.71 21.88 6.66
N ASP A 9 -36.05 20.70 6.65
CA ASP A 9 -35.88 19.83 5.45
C ASP A 9 -34.97 18.60 5.71
N ARG A 10 -34.38 18.47 6.90
CA ARG A 10 -33.63 17.26 7.27
C ARG A 10 -34.65 16.11 7.48
N PRO A 11 -34.50 14.94 6.82
CA PRO A 11 -35.28 13.76 7.19
C PRO A 11 -35.01 13.42 8.66
N SER A 12 -35.92 12.69 9.33
CA SER A 12 -35.67 12.27 10.71
C SER A 12 -34.34 11.50 10.78
N ASP A 13 -33.57 11.71 11.85
CA ASP A 13 -32.25 11.10 12.01
C ASP A 13 -32.31 9.55 11.90
N ASP A 14 -33.46 8.97 12.22
CA ASP A 14 -33.83 7.57 12.04
C ASP A 14 -33.66 7.07 10.60
N VAL A 15 -34.02 7.90 9.61
CA VAL A 15 -33.91 7.55 8.19
C VAL A 15 -32.44 7.49 7.76
N GLU A 16 -31.62 8.45 8.21
CA GLU A 16 -30.19 8.46 7.91
C GLU A 16 -29.46 7.28 8.58
N LEU A 17 -29.85 6.93 9.81
CA LEU A 17 -29.37 5.73 10.51
C LEU A 17 -29.74 4.45 9.75
N LEU A 18 -30.99 4.31 9.30
CA LEU A 18 -31.44 3.20 8.45
C LEU A 18 -30.63 3.11 7.16
N HIS A 19 -30.37 4.24 6.50
CA HIS A 19 -29.53 4.29 5.32
C HIS A 19 -28.11 3.78 5.60
N CYS A 20 -27.53 4.03 6.79
CA CYS A 20 -26.21 3.50 7.14
C CYS A 20 -26.18 1.97 7.11
N PHE A 21 -27.16 1.30 7.74
CA PHE A 21 -27.28 -0.16 7.72
C PHE A 21 -27.50 -0.69 6.30
N GLN A 22 -28.37 -0.02 5.54
CA GLN A 22 -28.71 -0.44 4.18
C GLN A 22 -27.57 -0.31 3.18
N VAL A 23 -26.85 0.83 3.16
CA VAL A 23 -25.78 1.04 2.17
C VAL A 23 -24.59 0.12 2.43
N LEU A 24 -24.32 -0.18 3.69
CA LEU A 24 -23.23 -1.07 4.09
C LEU A 24 -23.63 -2.55 4.05
N ASP A 25 -24.93 -2.86 4.03
CA ASP A 25 -25.46 -4.23 4.01
C ASP A 25 -24.91 -5.05 5.19
N ARG A 26 -25.08 -4.48 6.40
CA ARG A 26 -24.58 -5.04 7.66
C ARG A 26 -25.68 -4.99 8.71
N PRO A 27 -25.87 -6.06 9.51
CA PRO A 27 -26.85 -6.05 10.60
C PRO A 27 -26.37 -5.24 11.82
N GLU A 28 -25.06 -5.02 11.92
CA GLU A 28 -24.41 -4.39 13.07
C GLU A 28 -23.35 -3.39 12.57
N LEU A 29 -23.37 -2.20 13.14
CA LEU A 29 -22.48 -1.10 12.77
C LEU A 29 -21.82 -0.46 14.00
N PRO A 30 -20.54 -0.07 13.91
CA PRO A 30 -19.88 0.68 14.96
C PRO A 30 -20.55 2.04 15.21
N ALA A 31 -20.52 2.52 16.47
CA ALA A 31 -21.10 3.81 16.86
C ALA A 31 -20.56 4.96 16.00
N TRP A 32 -19.24 4.93 15.74
CA TRP A 32 -18.55 5.92 14.91
C TRP A 32 -19.12 5.96 13.48
N VAL A 33 -19.45 4.82 12.87
CA VAL A 33 -20.00 4.75 11.51
C VAL A 33 -21.38 5.40 11.45
N LEU A 34 -22.23 5.10 12.42
CA LEU A 34 -23.58 5.67 12.52
C LEU A 34 -23.52 7.18 12.74
N THR A 35 -22.64 7.63 13.64
CA THR A 35 -22.43 9.05 13.94
C THR A 35 -21.99 9.81 12.68
N VAL A 36 -21.01 9.28 11.94
CA VAL A 36 -20.51 9.90 10.70
C VAL A 36 -21.57 9.87 9.60
N GLY A 37 -22.20 8.72 9.36
CA GLY A 37 -23.16 8.55 8.27
C GLY A 37 -24.40 9.43 8.43
N ALA A 38 -24.99 9.42 9.63
CA ALA A 38 -26.15 10.24 9.96
C ALA A 38 -25.79 11.70 10.31
N ASN A 39 -24.50 12.06 10.34
CA ASN A 39 -24.01 13.40 10.65
C ASN A 39 -24.53 13.91 12.01
N LEU A 40 -24.30 13.09 13.03
CA LEU A 40 -24.71 13.34 14.41
C LEU A 40 -23.60 14.06 15.19
N GLU A 41 -24.01 14.90 16.13
CA GLU A 41 -23.13 15.52 17.11
C GLU A 41 -22.73 14.51 18.21
N PRO A 42 -21.61 14.75 18.93
CA PRO A 42 -21.20 13.90 20.04
C PRO A 42 -22.32 13.73 21.08
N GLY A 43 -22.68 12.49 21.40
CA GLY A 43 -23.71 12.14 22.37
C GLY A 43 -25.11 11.92 21.78
N GLU A 44 -25.43 12.47 20.60
CA GLU A 44 -26.77 12.34 20.00
C GLU A 44 -27.15 10.89 19.68
N LEU A 45 -26.17 10.04 19.35
CA LEU A 45 -26.43 8.63 19.04
C LEU A 45 -26.99 7.85 20.24
N GLU A 46 -26.50 8.12 21.46
CA GLU A 46 -27.01 7.46 22.66
C GLU A 46 -28.44 7.90 22.95
N ASP A 47 -28.71 9.21 22.89
CA ASP A 47 -30.05 9.77 23.08
C ASP A 47 -31.04 9.24 22.03
N LEU A 48 -30.61 9.13 20.76
CA LEU A 48 -31.38 8.49 19.69
C LEU A 48 -31.65 7.01 19.98
N SER A 49 -30.64 6.28 20.46
CA SER A 49 -30.80 4.85 20.77
C SER A 49 -31.83 4.60 21.87
N VAL A 50 -31.86 5.45 22.91
CA VAL A 50 -32.86 5.35 23.98
C VAL A 50 -34.25 5.63 23.44
N ARG A 51 -34.43 6.75 22.72
CA ARG A 51 -35.74 7.15 22.17
C ARG A 51 -36.31 6.14 21.17
N LEU A 52 -35.46 5.59 20.30
CA LEU A 52 -35.91 4.66 19.25
C LEU A 52 -36.20 3.27 19.77
N ASN A 53 -35.58 2.86 20.88
CA ASN A 53 -35.82 1.56 21.48
C ASN A 53 -37.15 1.49 22.26
N GLU A 54 -37.72 2.63 22.68
CA GLU A 54 -39.03 2.68 23.38
C GLU A 54 -40.22 2.25 22.49
N GLY A 55 -40.06 2.25 21.16
CA GLY A 55 -41.13 2.13 20.18
C GLY A 55 -41.36 0.75 19.53
N SER A 56 -40.77 -0.33 20.03
CA SER A 56 -40.83 -1.72 19.47
C SER A 56 -40.18 -1.95 18.10
N ALA A 57 -39.65 -0.91 17.45
CA ALA A 57 -38.77 -1.00 16.28
C ALA A 57 -37.74 0.15 16.31
N GLY A 58 -36.44 -0.13 16.39
CA GLY A 58 -35.44 0.93 16.45
C GLY A 58 -33.99 0.48 16.64
N LEU A 59 -33.13 1.48 16.89
CA LEU A 59 -31.70 1.32 17.12
C LEU A 59 -31.42 0.73 18.51
N VAL A 60 -30.67 -0.36 18.57
CA VAL A 60 -30.37 -1.10 19.81
C VAL A 60 -28.85 -1.21 20.00
N ARG A 61 -28.39 -0.89 21.21
CA ARG A 61 -27.00 -1.09 21.63
C ARG A 61 -26.74 -2.58 21.91
N LEU A 62 -25.78 -3.17 21.19
CA LEU A 62 -25.44 -4.60 21.28
C LEU A 62 -24.14 -4.86 22.06
N GLY A 63 -23.32 -3.82 22.24
CA GLY A 63 -22.07 -3.88 23.00
C GLY A 63 -21.52 -2.47 23.25
N ASP A 64 -20.24 -2.37 23.61
CA ASP A 64 -19.62 -1.09 24.01
C ASP A 64 -19.61 -0.03 22.89
N ASP A 65 -19.46 -0.45 21.64
CA ASP A 65 -19.30 0.40 20.45
C ASP A 65 -20.08 -0.14 19.24
N LEU A 66 -21.09 -0.99 19.47
CA LEU A 66 -21.79 -1.71 18.39
C LEU A 66 -23.30 -1.57 18.54
N PHE A 67 -23.95 -1.24 17.43
CA PHE A 67 -25.40 -1.03 17.36
C PHE A 67 -26.00 -1.86 16.23
N GLY A 68 -27.23 -2.31 16.42
CA GLY A 68 -28.05 -2.94 15.40
C GLY A 68 -29.43 -2.29 15.30
N TRP A 69 -30.20 -2.68 14.30
CA TRP A 69 -31.58 -2.23 14.12
C TRP A 69 -32.55 -3.40 14.30
N ARG A 70 -33.57 -3.27 15.14
CA ARG A 70 -34.53 -4.36 15.44
C ARG A 70 -35.98 -3.90 15.36
N PRO A 71 -36.90 -4.64 14.71
CA PRO A 71 -36.61 -5.78 13.83
C PRO A 71 -35.77 -5.35 12.63
N GLU A 72 -35.09 -6.30 11.97
CA GLU A 72 -34.24 -5.98 10.81
C GLU A 72 -35.04 -5.16 9.79
N PRO A 73 -34.55 -3.99 9.38
CA PRO A 73 -35.34 -3.07 8.59
C PRO A 73 -35.63 -3.67 7.22
N GLN A 74 -36.88 -3.54 6.75
CA GLN A 74 -37.22 -3.83 5.36
C GLN A 74 -36.44 -2.88 4.45
N SER A 75 -36.01 -3.35 3.28
CA SER A 75 -35.23 -2.54 2.34
C SER A 75 -35.96 -1.24 1.98
N LEU A 76 -35.28 -0.08 2.12
CA LEU A 76 -35.88 1.20 1.75
C LEU A 76 -36.16 1.25 0.23
N PRO A 77 -37.24 1.92 -0.21
CA PRO A 77 -37.49 2.21 -1.63
C PRO A 77 -36.32 2.99 -2.25
N GLU A 78 -35.90 2.61 -3.46
CA GLU A 78 -34.70 3.15 -4.15
C GLU A 78 -33.38 3.04 -3.34
N PRO A 79 -32.77 1.85 -3.28
CA PRO A 79 -31.64 1.59 -2.39
C PRO A 79 -30.37 2.40 -2.66
N TRP A 80 -30.25 3.00 -3.85
CA TRP A 80 -29.07 3.75 -4.30
C TRP A 80 -29.41 5.17 -4.78
N GLY A 81 -30.47 5.77 -4.23
CA GLY A 81 -30.83 7.17 -4.49
C GLY A 81 -29.84 8.20 -3.91
N ALA A 82 -30.19 9.49 -4.00
CA ALA A 82 -29.32 10.59 -3.57
C ALA A 82 -28.87 10.50 -2.11
N ARG A 83 -29.74 10.02 -1.21
CA ARG A 83 -29.43 9.82 0.21
C ARG A 83 -28.44 8.69 0.47
N ALA A 84 -28.62 7.54 -0.16
CA ALA A 84 -27.66 6.45 -0.09
C ALA A 84 -26.26 6.90 -0.54
N ARG A 85 -26.19 7.69 -1.61
CA ARG A 85 -24.94 8.30 -2.08
C ARG A 85 -24.35 9.27 -1.06
N LEU A 86 -25.15 10.13 -0.44
CA LEU A 86 -24.68 11.08 0.59
C LEU A 86 -24.13 10.36 1.82
N VAL A 87 -24.87 9.40 2.37
CA VAL A 87 -24.45 8.60 3.53
C VAL A 87 -23.17 7.82 3.23
N THR A 88 -23.10 7.17 2.06
CA THR A 88 -21.89 6.47 1.62
C THR A 88 -20.69 7.41 1.52
N ARG A 89 -20.88 8.64 1.00
CA ARG A 89 -19.82 9.64 0.92
C ARG A 89 -19.32 10.04 2.30
N ARG A 90 -20.22 10.38 3.23
CA ARG A 90 -19.84 10.78 4.61
C ARG A 90 -19.04 9.68 5.31
N ILE A 91 -19.54 8.44 5.29
CA ILE A 91 -18.86 7.29 5.91
C ILE A 91 -17.50 7.08 5.25
N GLY A 92 -17.44 7.11 3.91
CA GLY A 92 -16.20 6.92 3.17
C GLY A 92 -15.16 8.00 3.42
N GLU A 93 -15.55 9.28 3.43
CA GLU A 93 -14.63 10.39 3.71
C GLU A 93 -14.18 10.41 5.18
N GLY A 94 -15.07 10.08 6.12
CA GLY A 94 -14.71 9.90 7.53
C GLY A 94 -13.73 8.73 7.74
N LEU A 95 -13.93 7.62 7.03
CA LEU A 95 -13.01 6.48 7.06
C LEU A 95 -11.67 6.89 6.45
N LEU A 96 -11.68 7.57 5.32
CA LEU A 96 -10.47 7.99 4.62
C LEU A 96 -9.58 8.86 5.51
N THR A 97 -10.15 9.88 6.15
CA THR A 97 -9.41 10.78 7.04
C THR A 97 -8.84 10.06 8.27
N THR A 98 -9.57 9.08 8.81
CA THR A 98 -9.08 8.23 9.91
C THR A 98 -8.01 7.24 9.44
N LEU A 99 -8.13 6.68 8.23
CA LEU A 99 -7.11 5.81 7.66
C LEU A 99 -5.82 6.57 7.34
N ASP A 100 -5.89 7.84 6.95
CA ASP A 100 -4.71 8.67 6.73
C ASP A 100 -3.92 8.89 8.05
N THR A 101 -4.59 9.01 9.20
CA THR A 101 -3.90 9.08 10.51
C THR A 101 -3.21 7.76 10.83
N ALA A 102 -3.86 6.62 10.56
CA ALA A 102 -3.26 5.29 10.74
C ALA A 102 -2.06 5.07 9.79
N CYS A 103 -2.18 5.43 8.51
CA CYS A 103 -1.09 5.30 7.53
C CYS A 103 0.12 6.16 7.90
N GLY A 104 -0.11 7.38 8.38
CA GLY A 104 0.94 8.28 8.87
C GLY A 104 1.71 7.68 10.05
N LEU A 105 1.01 7.04 11.00
CA LEU A 105 1.63 6.41 12.17
C LEU A 105 2.34 5.09 11.84
N LEU A 106 1.84 4.33 10.87
CA LEU A 106 2.42 3.07 10.42
C LEU A 106 3.53 3.24 9.37
N GLY A 107 3.87 4.49 9.01
CA GLY A 107 5.09 4.83 8.28
C GLY A 107 5.05 4.58 6.77
N HIS A 108 3.87 4.60 6.14
CA HIS A 108 3.74 4.32 4.71
C HIS A 108 2.86 5.36 4.00
N PRO A 109 3.45 6.35 3.30
CA PRO A 109 2.67 7.32 2.53
C PRO A 109 2.06 6.66 1.28
N VAL A 110 0.76 6.88 1.06
CA VAL A 110 0.05 6.44 -0.14
C VAL A 110 0.19 7.51 -1.22
N ARG A 111 1.14 7.35 -2.15
CA ARG A 111 1.36 8.30 -3.26
C ARG A 111 0.46 8.01 -4.45
N GLY A 112 0.01 9.07 -5.14
CA GLY A 112 -0.74 8.97 -6.39
C GLY A 112 -2.22 8.65 -6.23
N PHE A 113 -2.75 8.77 -5.00
CA PHE A 113 -4.16 8.51 -4.68
C PHE A 113 -4.77 9.68 -3.92
N ASP A 114 -4.56 10.90 -4.40
CA ASP A 114 -5.07 12.10 -3.74
C ASP A 114 -6.60 12.17 -3.82
N TYR A 115 -7.22 12.69 -2.77
CA TYR A 115 -8.67 12.84 -2.68
C TYR A 115 -9.02 14.09 -1.88
N ARG A 116 -10.00 14.85 -2.39
CA ARG A 116 -10.52 16.03 -1.71
C ARG A 116 -11.79 15.64 -0.97
N VAL A 117 -11.78 15.83 0.34
CA VAL A 117 -12.95 15.67 1.21
C VAL A 117 -13.90 16.84 0.96
N ASP A 118 -15.15 16.54 0.61
CA ASP A 118 -16.15 17.55 0.24
C ASP A 118 -17.34 17.59 1.22
N THR A 119 -17.40 16.69 2.21
CA THR A 119 -18.42 16.72 3.27
C THR A 119 -17.82 17.18 4.61
N PRO A 120 -18.62 17.82 5.48
CA PRO A 120 -18.23 18.05 6.86
C PRO A 120 -18.12 16.69 7.56
N VAL A 121 -16.91 16.14 7.61
CA VAL A 121 -16.61 14.90 8.34
C VAL A 121 -16.26 15.23 9.79
N PRO A 122 -16.67 14.39 10.76
CA PRO A 122 -16.20 14.50 12.13
C PRO A 122 -14.66 14.45 12.19
N ALA A 123 -14.10 14.98 13.28
CA ALA A 123 -12.66 14.91 13.49
C ALA A 123 -12.17 13.45 13.40
N PRO A 124 -11.09 13.17 12.63
CA PRO A 124 -10.62 11.81 12.45
C PRO A 124 -10.13 11.24 13.77
N VAL A 125 -10.26 9.92 13.96
CA VAL A 125 -9.68 9.25 15.12
C VAL A 125 -8.16 9.42 15.05
N ARG A 126 -7.56 9.90 16.14
CA ARG A 126 -6.11 10.07 16.27
C ARG A 126 -5.56 8.93 17.10
N PHE A 127 -4.44 8.38 16.66
CA PHE A 127 -3.74 7.29 17.34
C PHE A 127 -2.42 7.82 17.87
N SER A 128 -2.10 7.49 19.12
CA SER A 128 -0.81 7.83 19.73
C SER A 128 0.22 6.73 19.53
N GLU A 129 -0.24 5.48 19.38
CA GLU A 129 0.62 4.29 19.25
C GLU A 129 0.20 3.38 18.08
N PRO A 130 1.14 2.72 17.39
CA PRO A 130 0.84 1.77 16.31
C PRO A 130 -0.11 0.63 16.72
N SER A 131 -0.05 0.19 17.98
CA SER A 131 -0.92 -0.85 18.56
C SER A 131 -2.39 -0.44 18.57
N GLN A 132 -2.68 0.83 18.90
CA GLN A 132 -4.03 1.40 18.92
C GLN A 132 -4.61 1.48 17.51
N ALA A 133 -3.82 1.98 16.55
CA ALA A 133 -4.23 2.02 15.14
C ALA A 133 -4.53 0.61 14.61
N THR A 134 -3.67 -0.36 14.92
CA THR A 134 -3.85 -1.76 14.52
C THR A 134 -5.13 -2.36 15.12
N ALA A 135 -5.39 -2.15 16.41
CA ALA A 135 -6.58 -2.64 17.09
C ALA A 135 -7.87 -2.01 16.52
N TRP A 136 -7.85 -0.70 16.27
CA TRP A 136 -8.97 0.00 15.64
C TRP A 136 -9.24 -0.52 14.23
N LEU A 137 -8.18 -0.68 13.42
CA LEU A 137 -8.28 -1.22 12.07
C LEU A 137 -8.97 -2.58 12.08
N ARG A 138 -8.48 -3.54 12.89
CA ARG A 138 -9.06 -4.89 12.98
C ARG A 138 -10.57 -4.88 13.22
N ARG A 139 -11.03 -4.01 14.12
CA ARG A 139 -12.47 -3.86 14.41
C ARG A 139 -13.25 -3.29 13.23
N HIS A 140 -12.63 -2.45 12.41
CA HIS A 140 -13.28 -1.72 11.32
C HIS A 140 -13.03 -2.28 9.91
N LEU A 141 -12.23 -3.34 9.73
CA LEU A 141 -11.99 -3.95 8.42
C LEU A 141 -13.28 -4.41 7.70
N PRO A 142 -14.26 -5.06 8.37
CA PRO A 142 -15.49 -5.47 7.71
C PRO A 142 -16.29 -4.28 7.18
N VAL A 143 -16.43 -3.22 7.99
CA VAL A 143 -17.17 -2.02 7.57
C VAL A 143 -16.42 -1.20 6.53
N SER A 144 -15.09 -1.21 6.56
CA SER A 144 -14.26 -0.55 5.55
C SER A 144 -14.42 -1.21 4.17
N LEU A 145 -14.43 -2.54 4.11
CA LEU A 145 -14.71 -3.28 2.88
C LEU A 145 -16.14 -3.03 2.38
N ALA A 146 -17.13 -3.04 3.28
CA ALA A 146 -18.51 -2.70 2.96
C ALA A 146 -18.61 -1.27 2.38
N THR A 147 -17.86 -0.32 2.93
CA THR A 147 -17.84 1.07 2.45
C THR A 147 -17.21 1.18 1.06
N VAL A 148 -16.15 0.42 0.76
CA VAL A 148 -15.57 0.37 -0.60
C VAL A 148 -16.61 -0.16 -1.60
N ARG A 149 -17.31 -1.24 -1.26
CA ARG A 149 -18.39 -1.81 -2.10
C ARG A 149 -19.54 -0.82 -2.29
N ALA A 150 -19.97 -0.16 -1.22
CA ALA A 150 -21.00 0.86 -1.26
C ALA A 150 -20.59 2.04 -2.13
N GLY A 151 -19.33 2.49 -2.04
CA GLY A 151 -18.77 3.53 -2.90
C GLY A 151 -18.88 3.18 -4.39
N GLY A 152 -18.56 1.93 -4.76
CA GLY A 152 -18.75 1.44 -6.13
C GLY A 152 -20.22 1.50 -6.58
N ARG A 153 -21.14 0.96 -5.78
CA ARG A 153 -22.59 0.94 -6.08
C ARG A 153 -23.21 2.34 -6.14
N ALA A 154 -22.76 3.27 -5.29
CA ALA A 154 -23.21 4.67 -5.26
C ALA A 154 -22.58 5.56 -6.36
N GLY A 155 -21.71 5.02 -7.20
CA GLY A 155 -20.99 5.77 -8.22
C GLY A 155 -19.91 6.72 -7.66
N LEU A 156 -19.47 6.51 -6.41
CA LEU A 156 -18.36 7.20 -5.76
C LEU A 156 -17.04 6.45 -6.00
N ARG A 157 -16.75 6.14 -7.27
CA ARG A 157 -15.69 5.21 -7.68
C ARG A 157 -14.31 5.68 -7.25
N SER A 158 -13.98 6.96 -7.44
CA SER A 158 -12.70 7.50 -6.99
C SER A 158 -12.52 7.41 -5.47
N LEU A 159 -13.59 7.61 -4.68
CA LEU A 159 -13.55 7.44 -3.21
C LEU A 159 -13.28 5.97 -2.84
N ALA A 160 -13.97 5.03 -3.49
CA ALA A 160 -13.74 3.60 -3.28
C ALA A 160 -12.28 3.22 -3.60
N THR A 161 -11.74 3.69 -4.73
CA THR A 161 -10.35 3.48 -5.14
C THR A 161 -9.34 3.99 -4.11
N VAL A 162 -9.49 5.24 -3.63
CA VAL A 162 -8.54 5.80 -2.66
C VAL A 162 -8.64 5.12 -1.29
N LEU A 163 -9.84 4.74 -0.85
CA LEU A 163 -10.05 3.96 0.37
C LEU A 163 -9.34 2.60 0.29
N THR A 164 -9.48 1.88 -0.83
CA THR A 164 -8.76 0.63 -1.07
C THR A 164 -7.24 0.84 -0.96
N ALA A 165 -6.71 1.92 -1.53
CA ALA A 165 -5.28 2.22 -1.46
C ALA A 165 -4.78 2.41 -0.02
N ARG A 166 -5.57 3.09 0.84
CA ARG A 166 -5.22 3.25 2.27
C ARG A 166 -5.28 1.93 3.01
N LEU A 167 -6.34 1.16 2.78
CA LEU A 167 -6.51 -0.14 3.41
C LEU A 167 -5.35 -1.09 3.06
N TRP A 168 -4.87 -1.12 1.82
CA TRP A 168 -3.70 -1.93 1.48
C TRP A 168 -2.42 -1.54 2.22
N VAL A 169 -2.33 -0.27 2.62
CA VAL A 169 -1.13 0.26 3.24
C VAL A 169 -1.12 0.06 4.74
N CYS A 170 -2.27 0.16 5.41
CA CYS A 170 -2.37 0.04 6.87
C CYS A 170 -2.95 -1.29 7.36
N ALA A 171 -3.62 -2.10 6.53
CA ALA A 171 -4.24 -3.34 6.99
C ALA A 171 -3.19 -4.36 7.45
N PRO A 172 -3.36 -4.96 8.66
CA PRO A 172 -2.48 -6.03 9.15
C PRO A 172 -2.49 -7.24 8.21
N THR A 173 -1.35 -7.94 8.08
CA THR A 173 -1.19 -9.09 7.15
C THR A 173 -1.75 -10.40 7.68
N ASP A 174 -2.11 -10.47 8.95
CA ASP A 174 -2.68 -11.65 9.62
C ASP A 174 -4.22 -11.68 9.60
N VAL A 175 -4.85 -10.82 8.80
CA VAL A 175 -6.31 -10.81 8.59
C VAL A 175 -6.72 -11.91 7.60
N SER A 176 -8.03 -12.20 7.54
CA SER A 176 -8.56 -13.21 6.63
C SER A 176 -8.17 -12.95 5.17
N ARG A 177 -7.63 -13.99 4.52
CA ARG A 177 -7.35 -13.98 3.07
C ARG A 177 -8.59 -13.58 2.25
N GLN A 178 -9.79 -14.03 2.67
CA GLN A 178 -11.03 -13.70 1.95
C GLN A 178 -11.28 -12.19 1.96
N TRP A 179 -11.06 -11.51 3.08
CA TRP A 179 -11.21 -10.06 3.17
C TRP A 179 -10.27 -9.34 2.20
N ALA A 180 -9.01 -9.79 2.09
CA ALA A 180 -8.05 -9.20 1.18
C ALA A 180 -8.43 -9.42 -0.30
N VAL A 181 -8.91 -10.62 -0.66
CA VAL A 181 -9.41 -10.91 -2.01
C VAL A 181 -10.61 -10.04 -2.35
N ASP A 182 -11.57 -9.94 -1.45
CA ASP A 182 -12.77 -9.10 -1.61
C ASP A 182 -12.42 -7.61 -1.74
N LEU A 183 -11.43 -7.13 -0.99
CA LEU A 183 -10.92 -5.77 -1.10
C LEU A 183 -10.26 -5.52 -2.46
N ALA A 184 -9.45 -6.47 -2.93
CA ALA A 184 -8.81 -6.40 -4.24
C ALA A 184 -9.86 -6.31 -5.34
N GLU A 185 -10.88 -7.17 -5.30
CA GLU A 185 -11.97 -7.19 -6.27
C GLU A 185 -12.74 -5.86 -6.27
N ALA A 186 -13.26 -5.45 -5.11
CA ALA A 186 -14.08 -4.23 -5.01
C ALA A 186 -13.31 -2.97 -5.43
N GLY A 187 -12.06 -2.82 -4.98
CA GLY A 187 -11.25 -1.64 -5.28
C GLY A 187 -10.78 -1.59 -6.74
N THR A 188 -10.38 -2.74 -7.31
CA THR A 188 -9.98 -2.80 -8.72
C THR A 188 -11.16 -2.61 -9.65
N GLN A 189 -12.35 -3.15 -9.31
CA GLN A 189 -13.57 -2.89 -10.06
C GLN A 189 -13.94 -1.41 -10.06
N ALA A 190 -13.85 -0.74 -8.92
CA ALA A 190 -14.08 0.71 -8.84
C ALA A 190 -13.13 1.51 -9.76
N ALA A 191 -11.84 1.16 -9.79
CA ALA A 191 -10.87 1.82 -10.67
C ALA A 191 -11.12 1.55 -12.17
N VAL A 192 -11.54 0.32 -12.52
CA VAL A 192 -11.96 -0.04 -13.89
C VAL A 192 -13.18 0.77 -14.31
N ASP A 193 -14.19 0.83 -13.45
CA ASP A 193 -15.43 1.56 -13.72
C ASP A 193 -15.17 3.08 -13.84
N ASP A 194 -14.20 3.61 -13.09
CA ASP A 194 -13.80 5.03 -13.17
C ASP A 194 -12.89 5.32 -14.37
N ARG A 195 -12.51 4.29 -15.15
CA ARG A 195 -11.58 4.37 -16.29
C ARG A 195 -10.23 4.99 -15.92
N ARG A 196 -9.70 4.62 -14.75
CA ARG A 196 -8.39 5.08 -14.26
C ARG A 196 -7.36 3.95 -14.26
N PRO A 197 -6.75 3.63 -15.41
CA PRO A 197 -5.83 2.50 -15.53
C PRO A 197 -4.56 2.66 -14.69
N ARG A 198 -4.09 3.90 -14.45
CA ARG A 198 -2.96 4.17 -13.54
C ARG A 198 -3.30 3.87 -12.08
N ASP A 199 -4.48 4.27 -11.62
CA ASP A 199 -4.95 3.97 -10.26
C ASP A 199 -5.15 2.46 -10.10
N LEU A 200 -5.67 1.77 -11.12
CA LEU A 200 -5.78 0.31 -11.15
C LEU A 200 -4.42 -0.38 -11.01
N ALA A 201 -3.42 0.06 -11.78
CA ALA A 201 -2.05 -0.46 -11.66
C ALA A 201 -1.45 -0.16 -10.27
N GLY A 202 -1.70 1.03 -9.73
CA GLY A 202 -1.31 1.39 -8.37
C GLY A 202 -1.96 0.51 -7.30
N LEU A 203 -3.25 0.16 -7.45
CA LEU A 203 -3.94 -0.75 -6.52
C LEU A 203 -3.39 -2.17 -6.61
N LEU A 204 -3.12 -2.67 -7.82
CA LEU A 204 -2.50 -3.99 -8.02
C LEU A 204 -1.10 -4.07 -7.43
N ARG A 205 -0.33 -2.98 -7.51
CA ARG A 205 0.98 -2.86 -6.85
C ARG A 205 0.85 -2.97 -5.33
N LEU A 206 -0.09 -2.23 -4.75
CA LEU A 206 -0.32 -2.21 -3.30
C LEU A 206 -0.83 -3.57 -2.80
N SER A 207 -1.76 -4.19 -3.51
CA SER A 207 -2.27 -5.53 -3.18
C SER A 207 -1.19 -6.59 -3.33
N ALA A 208 -0.37 -6.56 -4.39
CA ALA A 208 0.74 -7.49 -4.57
C ALA A 208 1.76 -7.41 -3.43
N ARG A 209 2.09 -6.19 -2.97
CA ARG A 209 2.95 -5.98 -1.80
C ARG A 209 2.35 -6.61 -0.55
N TRP A 210 1.05 -6.38 -0.32
CA TRP A 210 0.35 -6.90 0.84
C TRP A 210 0.31 -8.43 0.85
N PHE A 211 -0.08 -9.05 -0.27
CA PHE A 211 -0.14 -10.52 -0.37
C PHE A 211 1.24 -11.17 -0.23
N ALA A 212 2.30 -10.55 -0.75
CA ALA A 212 3.66 -11.03 -0.55
C ALA A 212 4.07 -10.96 0.93
N ALA A 213 3.71 -9.88 1.64
CA ALA A 213 3.97 -9.74 3.07
C ALA A 213 3.14 -10.72 3.93
N ALA A 214 1.96 -11.12 3.45
CA ALA A 214 1.14 -12.18 4.05
C ALA A 214 1.59 -13.61 3.67
N GLY A 215 2.61 -13.76 2.81
CA GLY A 215 3.13 -15.05 2.36
C GLY A 215 2.36 -15.70 1.19
N ASP A 216 1.32 -15.05 0.66
CA ASP A 216 0.56 -15.50 -0.52
C ASP A 216 1.26 -15.04 -1.81
N PHE A 217 2.40 -15.67 -2.10
CA PHE A 217 3.17 -15.40 -3.32
C PHE A 217 2.40 -15.66 -4.63
N PRO A 218 1.54 -16.69 -4.76
CA PRO A 218 0.74 -16.88 -5.97
C PRO A 218 -0.16 -15.69 -6.29
N THR A 219 -0.86 -15.13 -5.31
CA THR A 219 -1.76 -13.98 -5.51
C THR A 219 -0.95 -12.71 -5.79
N ALA A 220 0.16 -12.50 -5.06
CA ALA A 220 1.07 -11.39 -5.32
C ALA A 220 1.63 -11.42 -6.75
N GLU A 221 2.00 -12.59 -7.25
CA GLU A 221 2.44 -12.78 -8.63
C GLU A 221 1.33 -12.46 -9.64
N ALA A 222 0.12 -12.96 -9.42
CA ALA A 222 -1.02 -12.70 -10.31
C ALA A 222 -1.31 -11.19 -10.43
N HIS A 223 -1.26 -10.47 -9.31
CA HIS A 223 -1.42 -9.01 -9.29
C HIS A 223 -0.26 -8.28 -9.98
N GLY A 224 0.99 -8.68 -9.73
CA GLY A 224 2.15 -8.10 -10.40
C GLY A 224 2.19 -8.33 -11.91
N VAL A 225 1.66 -9.46 -12.40
CA VAL A 225 1.51 -9.71 -13.85
C VAL A 225 0.45 -8.78 -14.45
N ARG A 226 -0.71 -8.62 -13.77
CA ARG A 226 -1.76 -7.69 -14.21
C ARG A 226 -1.28 -6.23 -14.21
N GLU A 227 -0.55 -5.81 -13.17
CA GLU A 227 0.09 -4.49 -13.08
C GLU A 227 1.01 -4.26 -14.30
N TRP A 228 1.87 -5.24 -14.62
CA TRP A 228 2.81 -5.12 -15.74
C TRP A 228 2.10 -4.97 -17.10
N VAL A 229 1.01 -5.73 -17.32
CA VAL A 229 0.21 -5.62 -18.56
C VAL A 229 -0.38 -4.22 -18.70
N LEU A 230 -0.91 -3.64 -17.61
CA LEU A 230 -1.45 -2.28 -17.64
C LEU A 230 -0.37 -1.24 -17.98
N TRP A 231 0.82 -1.33 -17.39
CA TRP A 231 1.90 -0.40 -17.74
C TRP A 231 2.35 -0.54 -19.18
N LYS A 232 2.34 -1.76 -19.71
CA LYS A 232 2.62 -2.01 -21.13
C LYS A 232 1.56 -1.40 -22.04
N GLU A 233 0.27 -1.53 -21.70
CA GLU A 233 -0.83 -0.91 -22.46
C GLU A 233 -0.79 0.62 -22.41
N LEU A 234 -0.26 1.18 -21.32
CA LEU A 234 -0.05 2.62 -21.13
C LEU A 234 1.25 3.15 -21.73
N ASP A 235 2.09 2.29 -22.32
CA ASP A 235 3.45 2.60 -22.78
C ASP A 235 4.32 3.29 -21.71
N ASP A 236 4.15 2.87 -20.45
CA ASP A 236 4.79 3.47 -19.29
C ASP A 236 6.05 2.69 -18.91
N ALA A 237 7.19 3.08 -19.50
CA ALA A 237 8.48 2.44 -19.27
C ALA A 237 8.90 2.43 -17.79
N THR A 238 8.67 3.54 -17.09
CA THR A 238 8.97 3.67 -15.67
C THR A 238 8.15 2.68 -14.87
N GLY A 239 6.82 2.63 -15.06
CA GLY A 239 5.93 1.67 -14.42
C GLY A 239 6.34 0.22 -14.67
N MET A 240 6.68 -0.14 -15.91
CA MET A 240 7.15 -1.48 -16.27
C MET A 240 8.44 -1.89 -15.53
N ILE A 241 9.44 -1.00 -15.49
CA ILE A 241 10.71 -1.21 -14.79
C ILE A 241 10.44 -1.46 -13.30
N ASP A 242 9.65 -0.58 -12.70
CA ASP A 242 9.29 -0.60 -11.30
C ASP A 242 8.59 -1.92 -10.90
N THR A 243 7.64 -2.37 -11.73
CA THR A 243 6.95 -3.65 -11.52
C THR A 243 7.91 -4.84 -11.61
N LEU A 244 8.86 -4.83 -12.55
CA LEU A 244 9.82 -5.94 -12.70
C LEU A 244 10.77 -6.03 -11.49
N TRP A 245 11.25 -4.90 -10.97
CA TRP A 245 12.06 -4.89 -9.74
C TRP A 245 11.31 -5.47 -8.55
N ARG A 246 10.05 -5.06 -8.35
CA ARG A 246 9.20 -5.59 -7.27
C ARG A 246 8.95 -7.09 -7.43
N ARG A 247 8.63 -7.53 -8.65
CA ARG A 247 8.43 -8.96 -8.94
C ARG A 247 9.70 -9.79 -8.71
N ALA A 248 10.87 -9.28 -9.09
CA ALA A 248 12.14 -9.93 -8.80
C ALA A 248 12.32 -10.15 -7.28
N HIS A 249 12.01 -9.13 -6.47
CA HIS A 249 12.05 -9.25 -5.01
C HIS A 249 11.05 -10.29 -4.46
N VAL A 250 9.82 -10.30 -4.97
CA VAL A 250 8.81 -11.30 -4.60
C VAL A 250 9.27 -12.71 -4.97
N TYR A 251 9.85 -12.91 -6.17
CA TYR A 251 10.38 -14.21 -6.56
C TYR A 251 11.57 -14.66 -5.71
N ARG A 252 12.46 -13.74 -5.34
CA ARG A 252 13.55 -14.01 -4.40
C ARG A 252 13.01 -14.49 -3.05
N ALA A 253 12.08 -13.75 -2.46
CA ALA A 253 11.46 -14.10 -1.18
C ALA A 253 10.72 -15.45 -1.24
N ALA A 254 10.12 -15.78 -2.39
CA ALA A 254 9.46 -17.06 -2.64
C ALA A 254 10.41 -18.22 -3.01
N GLY A 255 11.74 -18.01 -3.03
CA GLY A 255 12.72 -19.01 -3.43
C GLY A 255 12.70 -19.38 -4.93
N ARG A 256 12.07 -18.57 -5.78
CA ARG A 256 11.91 -18.82 -7.23
C ARG A 256 12.98 -18.11 -8.05
N GLY A 257 14.26 -18.42 -7.79
CA GLY A 257 15.39 -17.68 -8.36
C GLY A 257 15.46 -17.66 -9.89
N ASN A 258 14.97 -18.69 -10.60
CA ASN A 258 14.90 -18.63 -12.07
C ASN A 258 13.93 -17.55 -12.58
N ARG A 259 12.78 -17.37 -11.92
CA ARG A 259 11.82 -16.29 -12.28
C ARG A 259 12.34 -14.91 -11.93
N GLU A 260 13.14 -14.81 -10.86
CA GLU A 260 13.88 -13.59 -10.53
C GLU A 260 14.86 -13.22 -11.65
N LEU A 261 15.65 -14.18 -12.15
CA LEU A 261 16.58 -13.97 -13.26
C LEU A 261 15.86 -13.54 -14.55
N ASP A 262 14.68 -14.10 -14.84
CA ASP A 262 13.85 -13.68 -15.97
C ASP A 262 13.41 -12.20 -15.87
N CYS A 263 13.12 -11.72 -14.65
CA CYS A 263 12.79 -10.31 -14.43
C CYS A 263 13.98 -9.41 -14.74
N TYR A 264 15.18 -9.79 -14.29
CA TYR A 264 16.39 -9.03 -14.60
C TYR A 264 16.74 -9.03 -16.08
N GLN A 265 16.51 -10.14 -16.79
CA GLN A 265 16.69 -10.17 -18.25
C GLN A 265 15.78 -9.16 -18.95
N ARG A 266 14.52 -9.02 -18.50
CA ARG A 266 13.57 -8.04 -19.05
C ARG A 266 13.97 -6.60 -18.69
N LEU A 267 14.41 -6.36 -17.45
CA LEU A 267 14.93 -5.05 -17.01
C LEU A 267 16.11 -4.59 -17.87
N LEU A 268 17.06 -5.49 -18.14
CA LEU A 268 18.19 -5.18 -19.03
C LEU A 268 17.72 -4.74 -20.43
N SER A 269 16.68 -5.37 -20.98
CA SER A 269 16.12 -4.96 -22.26
C SER A 269 15.50 -3.56 -22.20
N LEU A 270 14.73 -3.25 -21.14
CA LEU A 270 14.10 -1.93 -20.98
C LEU A 270 15.14 -0.82 -20.80
N TYR A 271 16.12 -1.02 -19.93
CA TYR A 271 17.17 -0.02 -19.72
C TYR A 271 18.07 0.19 -20.94
N ARG A 272 18.28 -0.84 -21.78
CA ARG A 272 18.96 -0.66 -23.08
C ARG A 272 18.15 0.19 -24.04
N GLN A 273 16.83 0.01 -24.06
CA GLN A 273 15.94 0.80 -24.93
C GLN A 273 15.89 2.27 -24.51
N SER A 274 16.04 2.57 -23.22
CA SER A 274 16.07 3.94 -22.70
C SER A 274 17.48 4.55 -22.59
N ASP A 275 18.52 3.85 -23.04
CA ASP A 275 19.94 4.23 -22.87
C ASP A 275 20.32 4.58 -21.41
N ASP A 276 19.67 3.93 -20.43
CA ASP A 276 19.92 4.16 -19.01
C ASP A 276 21.08 3.28 -18.52
N ARG A 277 22.28 3.87 -18.56
CA ARG A 277 23.52 3.18 -18.16
C ARG A 277 23.53 2.80 -16.69
N PHE A 278 22.97 3.62 -15.81
CA PHE A 278 22.91 3.32 -14.38
C PHE A 278 21.97 2.14 -14.13
N GLY A 279 20.76 2.17 -14.70
CA GLY A 279 19.79 1.08 -14.63
C GLY A 279 20.35 -0.25 -15.15
N LEU A 280 21.14 -0.21 -16.22
CA LEU A 280 21.85 -1.38 -16.75
C LEU A 280 22.85 -1.96 -15.73
N ALA A 281 23.75 -1.13 -15.22
CA ALA A 281 24.78 -1.58 -14.28
C ALA A 281 24.14 -2.11 -12.99
N HIS A 282 23.13 -1.42 -12.46
CA HIS A 282 22.40 -1.86 -11.27
C HIS A 282 21.72 -3.23 -11.50
N THR A 283 21.07 -3.41 -12.66
CA THR A 283 20.42 -4.68 -13.00
C THR A 283 21.43 -5.82 -13.16
N GLN A 284 22.62 -5.55 -13.72
CA GLN A 284 23.70 -6.53 -13.84
C GLN A 284 24.21 -6.99 -12.46
N VAL A 285 24.42 -6.06 -11.52
CA VAL A 285 24.80 -6.40 -10.14
C VAL A 285 23.73 -7.27 -9.49
N ALA A 286 22.46 -6.87 -9.57
CA ALA A 286 21.33 -7.63 -9.01
C ALA A 286 21.21 -9.03 -9.62
N ARG A 287 21.38 -9.17 -10.93
CA ARG A 287 21.40 -10.47 -11.62
C ARG A 287 22.57 -11.35 -11.17
N GLY A 288 23.76 -10.79 -10.99
CA GLY A 288 24.92 -11.49 -10.44
C GLY A 288 24.68 -12.01 -9.02
N VAL A 289 24.04 -11.21 -8.17
CA VAL A 289 23.60 -11.64 -6.83
C VAL A 289 22.59 -12.79 -6.90
N ALA A 290 21.60 -12.71 -7.79
CA ALA A 290 20.62 -13.77 -7.97
C ALA A 290 21.23 -15.07 -8.49
N LEU A 291 22.21 -15.00 -9.40
CA LEU A 291 22.97 -16.17 -9.87
C LEU A 291 23.70 -16.89 -8.71
N ALA A 292 24.31 -16.13 -7.81
CA ALA A 292 24.92 -16.70 -6.61
C ALA A 292 23.87 -17.37 -5.72
N GLY A 293 22.71 -16.73 -5.55
CA GLY A 293 21.59 -17.25 -4.76
C GLY A 293 21.01 -18.58 -5.29
N VAL A 294 21.06 -18.82 -6.60
CA VAL A 294 20.64 -20.11 -7.20
C VAL A 294 21.77 -21.14 -7.32
N GLY A 295 22.91 -20.91 -6.67
CA GLY A 295 24.04 -21.85 -6.65
C GLY A 295 24.94 -21.80 -7.90
N ARG A 296 24.74 -20.83 -8.81
CA ARG A 296 25.55 -20.65 -10.03
C ARG A 296 26.76 -19.76 -9.75
N ALA A 297 27.60 -20.16 -8.80
CA ALA A 297 28.69 -19.33 -8.28
C ALA A 297 29.72 -18.90 -9.35
N ARG A 298 30.04 -19.77 -10.31
CA ARG A 298 30.95 -19.44 -11.41
C ARG A 298 30.40 -18.33 -12.31
N ASP A 299 29.15 -18.50 -12.76
CA ASP A 299 28.46 -17.52 -13.59
C ASP A 299 28.25 -16.19 -12.85
N ALA A 300 27.95 -16.26 -11.54
CA ALA A 300 27.84 -15.08 -10.69
C ALA A 300 29.17 -14.30 -10.63
N ALA A 301 30.29 -15.00 -10.45
CA ALA A 301 31.61 -14.36 -10.39
C ALA A 301 32.00 -13.69 -11.71
N GLU A 302 31.65 -14.29 -12.86
CA GLU A 302 31.84 -13.67 -14.17
C GLU A 302 30.96 -12.43 -14.34
N GLN A 303 29.66 -12.56 -14.09
CA GLN A 303 28.70 -11.46 -14.21
C GLN A 303 29.00 -10.28 -13.27
N LEU A 304 29.42 -10.53 -12.04
CA LEU A 304 29.79 -9.47 -11.09
C LEU A 304 31.10 -8.77 -11.49
N ARG A 305 32.04 -9.46 -12.15
CA ARG A 305 33.23 -8.81 -12.70
C ARG A 305 32.89 -7.88 -13.87
N GLU A 306 31.98 -8.30 -14.75
CA GLU A 306 31.47 -7.45 -15.82
C GLU A 306 30.73 -6.23 -15.25
N ALA A 307 29.83 -6.46 -14.29
CA ALA A 307 29.09 -5.40 -13.62
C ALA A 307 30.03 -4.40 -12.92
N ALA A 308 31.13 -4.86 -12.32
CA ALA A 308 32.13 -3.98 -11.71
C ALA A 308 32.79 -3.01 -12.71
N ARG A 309 33.01 -3.46 -13.95
CA ARG A 309 33.53 -2.59 -15.02
C ARG A 309 32.48 -1.55 -15.42
N ALA A 310 31.25 -2.00 -15.69
CA ALA A 310 30.15 -1.14 -16.07
C ALA A 310 29.86 -0.06 -15.01
N VAL A 311 29.86 -0.43 -13.72
CA VAL A 311 29.70 0.54 -12.62
C VAL A 311 30.87 1.52 -12.54
N GLY A 312 32.10 1.08 -12.81
CA GLY A 312 33.28 1.96 -12.84
C GLY A 312 33.24 3.01 -13.96
N GLU A 313 32.54 2.73 -15.06
CA GLU A 313 32.34 3.66 -16.18
C GLU A 313 31.27 4.73 -15.87
N LEU A 314 30.52 4.60 -14.76
CA LEU A 314 29.49 5.55 -14.34
C LEU A 314 30.04 6.76 -13.56
N ASP A 315 31.36 6.90 -13.40
CA ASP A 315 32.00 8.01 -12.66
C ASP A 315 31.92 9.37 -13.42
N SER A 316 31.05 9.47 -14.42
CA SER A 316 30.78 10.68 -15.19
C SER A 316 29.74 11.57 -14.47
N PRO A 317 29.94 12.90 -14.39
CA PRO A 317 28.98 13.81 -13.79
C PRO A 317 27.59 13.66 -14.40
N GLY A 318 26.57 13.40 -13.57
CA GLY A 318 25.17 13.29 -13.99
C GLY A 318 24.67 11.87 -14.36
N ALA A 319 25.54 10.84 -14.31
CA ALA A 319 25.14 9.47 -14.63
C ALA A 319 24.28 8.79 -13.54
N ALA A 320 24.46 9.17 -12.27
CA ALA A 320 23.70 8.70 -11.11
C ALA A 320 23.88 9.66 -9.94
N SER A 321 22.98 9.67 -8.96
CA SER A 321 23.27 10.35 -7.70
C SER A 321 24.39 9.61 -6.93
N PRO A 322 25.25 10.31 -6.18
CA PRO A 322 26.33 9.66 -5.43
C PRO A 322 25.83 8.56 -4.47
N GLY A 323 24.67 8.77 -3.83
CA GLY A 323 24.04 7.78 -2.95
C GLY A 323 23.58 6.51 -3.67
N GLU A 324 22.98 6.65 -4.86
CA GLU A 324 22.55 5.51 -5.67
C GLU A 324 23.75 4.70 -6.16
N LEU A 325 24.79 5.37 -6.67
CA LEU A 325 26.03 4.73 -7.11
C LEU A 325 26.72 4.01 -5.94
N ALA A 326 26.78 4.64 -4.76
CA ALA A 326 27.34 4.03 -3.56
C ALA A 326 26.57 2.77 -3.14
N SER A 327 25.24 2.77 -3.23
CA SER A 327 24.40 1.60 -2.90
C SER A 327 24.66 0.42 -3.85
N VAL A 328 24.84 0.68 -5.15
CA VAL A 328 25.20 -0.34 -6.14
C VAL A 328 26.59 -0.90 -5.86
N LEU A 329 27.57 -0.03 -5.60
CA LEU A 329 28.94 -0.41 -5.25
C LEU A 329 29.00 -1.24 -3.96
N GLU A 330 28.24 -0.87 -2.93
CA GLU A 330 28.13 -1.65 -1.69
C GLU A 330 27.54 -3.04 -1.97
N THR A 331 26.46 -3.12 -2.74
CA THR A 331 25.80 -4.38 -3.10
C THR A 331 26.77 -5.30 -3.84
N LEU A 332 27.48 -4.76 -4.82
CA LEU A 332 28.51 -5.47 -5.57
C LEU A 332 29.67 -5.93 -4.68
N GLY A 333 30.16 -5.06 -3.79
CA GLY A 333 31.22 -5.39 -2.84
C GLY A 333 30.83 -6.55 -1.92
N ARG A 334 29.62 -6.51 -1.36
CA ARG A 334 29.08 -7.60 -0.53
C ARG A 334 28.93 -8.90 -1.31
N ALA A 335 28.47 -8.84 -2.55
CA ALA A 335 28.34 -10.01 -3.41
C ALA A 335 29.69 -10.67 -3.70
N LEU A 336 30.70 -9.87 -4.05
CA LEU A 336 32.08 -10.32 -4.29
C LEU A 336 32.71 -10.89 -3.01
N TRP A 337 32.43 -10.29 -1.86
CA TRP A 337 32.90 -10.78 -0.56
C TRP A 337 32.35 -12.19 -0.27
N ASN A 338 31.05 -12.40 -0.47
CA ASN A 338 30.40 -13.69 -0.26
C ASN A 338 30.93 -14.78 -1.22
N LEU A 339 31.47 -14.39 -2.38
CA LEU A 339 32.15 -15.29 -3.33
C LEU A 339 33.64 -15.51 -3.02
N GLY A 340 34.17 -14.92 -1.93
CA GLY A 340 35.57 -15.02 -1.53
C GLY A 340 36.53 -14.12 -2.32
N VAL A 341 36.02 -13.17 -3.11
CA VAL A 341 36.84 -12.26 -3.93
C VAL A 341 37.14 -10.96 -3.16
N PHE A 342 37.78 -11.09 -2.00
CA PHE A 342 37.94 -10.01 -1.01
C PHE A 342 38.63 -8.76 -1.56
N GLY A 343 39.71 -8.90 -2.33
CA GLY A 343 40.40 -7.76 -2.93
C GLY A 343 39.52 -6.95 -3.89
N ALA A 344 38.64 -7.60 -4.65
CA ALA A 344 37.68 -6.90 -5.50
C ALA A 344 36.56 -6.25 -4.67
N ALA A 345 36.06 -6.95 -3.64
CA ALA A 345 35.07 -6.41 -2.72
C ALA A 345 35.53 -5.10 -2.05
N ARG A 346 36.75 -5.08 -1.49
CA ARG A 346 37.32 -3.89 -0.85
C ARG A 346 37.46 -2.72 -1.81
N ARG A 347 37.80 -2.95 -3.08
CA ARG A 347 37.83 -1.89 -4.10
C ARG A 347 36.45 -1.25 -4.29
N GLN A 348 35.38 -2.05 -4.29
CA GLN A 348 34.02 -1.53 -4.41
C GLN A 348 33.59 -0.76 -3.17
N PHE A 349 33.93 -1.25 -1.97
CA PHE A 349 33.67 -0.49 -0.74
C PHE A 349 34.43 0.84 -0.71
N SER A 350 35.70 0.87 -1.12
CA SER A 350 36.45 2.13 -1.22
C SER A 350 35.83 3.08 -2.25
N ALA A 351 35.31 2.56 -3.36
CA ALA A 351 34.59 3.36 -4.34
C ALA A 351 33.27 3.91 -3.79
N ALA A 352 32.48 3.09 -3.07
CA ALA A 352 31.26 3.52 -2.41
C ALA A 352 31.55 4.61 -1.37
N LEU A 353 32.62 4.46 -0.59
CA LEU A 353 33.01 5.45 0.41
C LEU A 353 33.29 6.81 -0.23
N ARG A 354 34.03 6.85 -1.35
CA ARG A 354 34.33 8.10 -2.06
C ARG A 354 33.07 8.87 -2.50
N GLN A 355 32.01 8.16 -2.87
CA GLN A 355 30.74 8.77 -3.26
C GLN A 355 29.98 9.35 -2.06
N LEU A 356 30.29 8.91 -0.83
CA LEU A 356 29.52 9.24 0.38
C LEU A 356 30.20 10.23 1.33
N VAL A 357 31.53 10.38 1.30
CA VAL A 357 32.29 11.15 2.31
C VAL A 357 31.74 12.57 2.52
N ASP A 358 31.33 13.24 1.44
CA ASP A 358 30.81 14.61 1.49
C ASP A 358 29.28 14.70 1.32
N VAL A 359 28.58 13.56 1.29
CA VAL A 359 27.15 13.47 0.95
C VAL A 359 26.32 12.89 2.09
N ASP A 360 26.79 11.80 2.71
CA ASP A 360 26.09 11.10 3.79
C ASP A 360 27.13 10.41 4.70
N GLU A 361 27.47 11.09 5.80
CA GLU A 361 28.46 10.60 6.76
C GLU A 361 27.99 9.33 7.49
N GLN A 362 26.69 9.15 7.69
CA GLN A 362 26.16 7.93 8.31
C GLN A 362 26.37 6.73 7.39
N ALA A 363 26.07 6.89 6.10
CA ALA A 363 26.34 5.87 5.09
C ALA A 363 27.86 5.63 4.92
N ALA A 364 28.66 6.69 4.87
CA ALA A 364 30.11 6.60 4.82
C ALA A 364 30.65 5.76 5.99
N GLN A 365 30.15 5.99 7.20
CA GLN A 365 30.56 5.23 8.38
C GLN A 365 30.20 3.74 8.28
N ARG A 366 29.02 3.39 7.73
CA ARG A 366 28.67 1.99 7.46
C ARG A 366 29.67 1.34 6.50
N ILE A 367 30.10 2.05 5.45
CA ILE A 367 31.11 1.54 4.51
C ILE A 367 32.49 1.40 5.17
N ARG A 368 32.89 2.31 6.06
CA ARG A 368 34.15 2.18 6.82
C ARG A 368 34.17 0.91 7.68
N VAL A 369 33.04 0.53 8.28
CA VAL A 369 32.90 -0.75 9.00
C VAL A 369 33.12 -1.94 8.07
N LEU A 370 32.55 -1.93 6.86
CA LEU A 370 32.77 -2.99 5.88
C LEU A 370 34.24 -3.09 5.42
N LEU A 371 34.94 -1.97 5.29
CA LEU A 371 36.36 -1.93 4.90
C LEU A 371 37.31 -2.46 5.97
N ALA A 372 36.96 -2.28 7.24
CA ALA A 372 37.71 -2.75 8.40
C ALA A 372 37.41 -4.21 8.77
N HIS A 373 36.41 -4.82 8.13
CA HIS A 373 35.98 -6.19 8.46
C HIS A 373 37.05 -7.24 8.08
N PRO A 374 37.35 -8.22 8.95
CA PRO A 374 38.39 -9.21 8.68
C PRO A 374 37.98 -10.19 7.58
N GLU A 375 38.94 -10.55 6.71
CA GLU A 375 38.73 -11.55 5.65
C GLU A 375 38.28 -12.90 6.21
N GLY A 376 37.52 -13.65 5.41
CA GLY A 376 36.98 -14.97 5.80
C GLY A 376 35.80 -14.94 6.76
N HIS A 377 35.38 -13.78 7.26
CA HIS A 377 34.22 -13.62 8.13
C HIS A 377 33.02 -13.09 7.35
N SER A 378 31.81 -13.51 7.73
CA SER A 378 30.56 -12.96 7.18
C SER A 378 30.45 -11.47 7.51
N LEU A 379 30.09 -10.67 6.52
CA LEU A 379 29.87 -9.23 6.71
C LEU A 379 28.66 -8.99 7.64
N PRO A 380 28.64 -7.87 8.40
CA PRO A 380 27.46 -7.47 9.14
C PRO A 380 26.27 -7.23 8.19
N GLY A 381 25.05 -7.40 8.72
CA GLY A 381 23.81 -7.08 8.00
C GLY A 381 23.75 -5.63 7.53
N ARG A 382 22.77 -5.33 6.67
CA ARG A 382 22.50 -3.96 6.22
C ARG A 382 21.78 -3.14 7.29
#